data_AF-X1MXI6-F1
#
_entry.id   AF-X1MXI6-F1
#
_cell.length_a   1.000
_cell.length_b   1.000
_cell.length_c   1.000
_cell.angle_alpha   90.00
_cell.angle_beta   90.00
_cell.angle_gamma   90.00
#
_symmetry.space_group_name_H-M   'P 1'
#
loop_
_entity.id
_entity.type
_entity.pdbx_description
1 polymer ?
#
loop_
_entity_poly.entity_id
_entity_poly.type
_entity_poly.pdbx_seq_one_letter_code
_entity_poly.pdbx_strand_id
1 'polypeptide(L)'
;MWANVDYSVMEAIELHRRGIIDWEKARIAAKKKGINETRFKILFEGTKKLLDANDLLLLKWRGEITDEYFTTGMVKLGFLIDDIPKFEKVRRFMPNVRDLVVFSAKEVFEEDMVEAVGLDDEFENLDLSWFAKVGVDEETAKMFWRSHWDHPSWIRVSDMFHRGLITEDDLERWFRLVEFPPFWREALKGVLYTLPTRVDLRRFYDFGIIDYETLVAEYRIAGYTEQNASRLADLAVHDAAVNEKDVTRTIIEKG
;
A
#
# COMPACT_ATOMS: atom_id res chain seq x y z
N MET A 1 55.12 -8.61 39.10
CA MET A 1 54.47 -9.57 40.01
C MET A 1 52.97 -9.48 39.74
N TRP A 2 52.46 -10.26 38.78
CA TRP A 2 51.02 -10.36 38.55
C TRP A 2 50.48 -11.26 39.65
N ALA A 3 49.59 -10.73 40.48
CA ALA A 3 48.92 -11.49 41.53
C ALA A 3 48.35 -12.81 40.96
N ASN A 4 48.30 -13.87 41.78
CA ASN A 4 47.59 -15.10 41.47
C ASN A 4 46.11 -14.80 41.21
N VAL A 5 45.77 -14.35 40.00
CA VAL A 5 44.39 -14.26 39.55
C VAL A 5 43.98 -15.68 39.21
N ASP A 6 43.25 -16.29 40.15
CA ASP A 6 42.76 -17.65 40.03
C ASP A 6 41.47 -17.62 39.20
N TYR A 7 41.60 -17.78 37.87
CA TYR A 7 40.46 -17.85 36.96
C TYR A 7 39.59 -19.07 37.27
N SER A 8 38.27 -18.91 37.18
CA SER A 8 37.39 -20.03 36.95
C SER A 8 37.72 -20.72 35.62
N VAL A 9 37.26 -21.97 35.47
CA VAL A 9 37.44 -22.73 34.22
C VAL A 9 36.78 -21.99 33.05
N MET A 10 35.63 -21.34 33.28
CA MET A 10 34.90 -20.58 32.26
C MET A 10 35.61 -19.28 31.86
N GLU A 11 36.19 -18.56 32.83
CA GLU A 11 37.02 -17.37 32.53
C GLU A 11 38.28 -17.76 31.76
N ALA A 12 38.94 -18.86 32.13
CA ALA A 12 40.10 -19.36 31.39
C ALA A 12 39.76 -19.71 29.93
N ILE A 13 38.60 -20.35 29.70
CA ILE A 13 38.07 -20.63 28.36
C ILE A 13 37.82 -19.35 27.57
N GLU A 14 37.16 -18.36 28.18
CA GLU A 14 36.80 -17.11 27.51
C GLU A 14 38.04 -16.25 27.20
N LEU A 15 38.97 -16.12 28.14
CA LEU A 15 40.23 -15.41 27.94
C LEU A 15 41.07 -16.06 26.83
N HIS A 16 41.10 -17.39 26.78
CA HIS A 16 41.78 -18.10 25.69
C HIS A 16 41.11 -17.83 24.34
N ARG A 17 39.78 -17.92 24.28
CA ARG A 17 39.03 -17.66 23.04
C ARG A 17 39.21 -16.24 22.52
N ARG A 18 39.37 -15.26 23.41
CA ARG A 18 39.68 -13.86 23.06
C ARG A 18 41.16 -13.61 22.71
N GLY A 19 42.00 -14.65 22.75
CA GLY A 19 43.43 -14.53 22.47
C GLY A 19 44.24 -13.82 23.57
N ILE A 20 43.67 -13.63 24.76
CA ILE A 20 44.32 -12.92 25.88
C ILE A 20 45.34 -13.85 26.57
N ILE A 21 45.05 -15.15 26.64
CA ILE A 21 45.96 -16.18 27.14
C ILE A 21 46.08 -17.33 26.14
N ASP A 22 47.24 -17.98 26.11
CA ASP A 22 47.47 -19.18 25.30
C ASP A 22 46.77 -20.42 25.89
N TRP A 23 46.67 -21.49 25.08
CA TRP A 23 45.99 -22.74 25.47
C TRP A 23 46.60 -23.35 26.73
N GLU A 24 47.92 -23.28 26.88
CA GLU A 24 48.62 -23.90 28.00
C GLU A 24 48.30 -23.18 29.32
N LYS A 25 48.28 -21.84 29.32
CA LYS A 25 47.85 -21.05 30.48
C LYS A 25 46.42 -21.35 30.89
N ALA A 26 45.50 -21.44 29.92
CA ALA A 26 44.11 -21.77 30.17
C ALA A 26 43.93 -23.19 30.73
N ARG A 27 44.67 -24.16 30.16
CA ARG A 27 44.70 -25.55 30.61
C ARG A 27 45.28 -25.70 32.01
N ILE A 28 46.35 -24.97 32.36
CA ILE A 28 46.92 -24.94 33.72
C ILE A 28 45.91 -24.38 34.71
N ALA A 29 45.22 -23.29 34.37
CA ALA A 29 44.16 -22.72 35.21
C ALA A 29 43.04 -23.75 35.46
N ALA A 30 42.59 -24.46 34.43
CA ALA A 30 41.60 -25.52 34.57
C ALA A 30 42.11 -26.73 35.40
N LYS A 31 43.39 -27.12 35.23
CA LYS A 31 44.02 -28.20 35.99
C LYS A 31 44.10 -27.89 37.48
N LYS A 32 44.39 -26.64 37.87
CA LYS A 32 44.35 -26.19 39.27
C LYS A 32 42.97 -26.38 39.92
N LYS A 33 41.90 -26.38 39.11
CA LYS A 33 40.51 -26.67 39.52
C LYS A 33 40.11 -28.14 39.38
N GLY A 34 41.07 -29.04 39.16
CA GLY A 34 40.81 -30.48 39.05
C GLY A 34 40.24 -30.93 37.70
N ILE A 35 40.22 -30.07 36.68
CA ILE A 35 39.77 -30.43 35.33
C ILE A 35 40.96 -30.92 34.50
N ASN A 36 40.93 -32.17 34.07
CA ASN A 36 41.96 -32.71 33.16
C ASN A 36 41.80 -32.16 31.74
N GLU A 37 42.82 -32.35 30.91
CA GLU A 37 42.87 -31.79 29.56
C GLU A 37 41.73 -32.26 28.64
N THR A 38 41.38 -33.55 28.71
CA THR A 38 40.27 -34.12 27.94
C THR A 38 38.95 -33.41 28.28
N ARG A 39 38.65 -33.26 29.58
CA ARG A 39 37.44 -32.59 30.05
C ARG A 39 37.47 -31.09 29.76
N PHE A 40 38.64 -30.46 29.86
CA PHE A 40 38.82 -29.06 29.49
C PHE A 40 38.53 -28.83 28.00
N LYS A 41 39.01 -29.71 27.11
CA LYS A 41 38.70 -29.65 25.68
C LYS A 41 37.20 -29.78 25.41
N ILE A 42 36.51 -30.69 26.09
CA ILE A 42 35.05 -30.83 25.96
C ILE A 42 34.32 -29.55 26.40
N LEU A 43 34.71 -28.96 27.54
CA LEU A 43 34.13 -27.71 28.01
C LEU A 43 34.43 -26.54 27.06
N PHE A 44 35.64 -26.47 26.53
CA PHE A 44 36.03 -25.45 25.56
C PHE A 44 35.21 -25.55 24.26
N GLU A 45 35.03 -26.77 23.74
CA GLU A 45 34.21 -27.02 22.55
C GLU A 45 32.73 -26.72 22.81
N GLY A 46 32.19 -27.17 23.94
CA GLY A 46 30.79 -26.98 24.32
C GLY A 46 30.39 -25.53 24.64
N THR A 47 31.38 -24.63 24.77
CA THR A 47 31.12 -23.20 25.01
C THR A 47 31.17 -22.38 23.72
N LYS A 48 31.45 -22.99 22.56
CA LYS A 48 31.43 -22.27 21.27
C LYS A 48 30.05 -21.66 21.05
N LYS A 49 30.03 -20.39 20.65
CA LYS A 49 28.78 -19.73 20.27
C LYS A 49 28.30 -20.31 18.95
N LEU A 50 27.04 -20.69 18.92
CA LEU A 50 26.33 -21.05 17.70
C LEU A 50 25.58 -19.80 17.21
N LEU A 51 25.29 -19.75 15.92
CA LEU A 51 24.27 -18.83 15.40
C LEU A 51 22.94 -19.16 16.06
N ASP A 52 22.11 -18.14 16.30
CA ASP A 52 20.76 -18.38 16.81
C ASP A 52 19.83 -18.93 15.71
N ALA A 53 18.65 -19.37 16.13
CA ALA A 53 17.69 -20.01 15.24
C ALA A 53 17.18 -19.07 14.12
N ASN A 54 17.08 -17.77 14.38
CA ASN A 54 16.63 -16.80 13.38
C ASN A 54 17.75 -16.50 12.37
N ASP A 55 18.99 -16.35 12.82
CA ASP A 55 20.13 -16.15 11.93
C ASP A 55 20.31 -17.35 10.99
N LEU A 56 20.20 -18.57 11.52
CA LEU A 56 20.20 -19.78 10.71
C LEU A 56 19.06 -19.77 9.68
N LEU A 57 17.84 -19.39 10.08
CA LEU A 57 16.70 -19.32 9.17
C LEU A 57 16.90 -18.29 8.06
N LEU A 58 17.42 -17.11 8.39
CA LEU A 58 17.69 -16.05 7.41
C LEU A 58 18.79 -16.48 6.42
N LEU A 59 19.86 -17.12 6.88
CA LEU A 59 20.90 -17.66 5.99
C LEU A 59 20.32 -18.73 5.06
N LYS A 60 19.42 -19.59 5.57
CA LYS A 60 18.72 -20.59 4.76
C LYS A 60 17.90 -19.91 3.65
N TRP A 61 17.04 -18.95 4.00
CA TRP A 61 16.22 -18.22 3.02
C TRP A 61 17.05 -17.43 2.02
N ARG A 62 18.26 -17.00 2.41
CA ARG A 62 19.20 -16.30 1.52
C ARG A 62 20.01 -17.23 0.62
N GLY A 63 19.94 -18.54 0.81
CA GLY A 63 20.71 -19.51 0.05
C GLY A 63 22.19 -19.57 0.45
N GLU A 64 22.55 -19.01 1.61
CA GLU A 64 23.94 -18.99 2.12
C GLU A 64 24.33 -20.31 2.80
N ILE A 65 23.34 -21.11 3.19
CA ILE A 65 23.51 -22.44 3.79
C ILE A 65 22.50 -23.42 3.20
N THR A 66 22.81 -24.72 3.28
CA THR A 66 21.91 -25.80 2.87
C THR A 66 20.85 -26.12 3.93
N ASP A 67 19.76 -26.77 3.53
CA ASP A 67 18.73 -27.29 4.43
C ASP A 67 19.30 -28.26 5.49
N GLU A 68 20.29 -29.07 5.10
CA GLU A 68 21.00 -29.99 6.01
C GLU A 68 21.80 -29.22 7.07
N TYR A 69 22.52 -28.17 6.66
CA TYR A 69 23.27 -27.32 7.59
C TYR A 69 22.33 -26.61 8.56
N PHE A 70 21.22 -26.05 8.06
CA PHE A 70 20.18 -25.44 8.87
C PHE A 70 19.62 -26.42 9.91
N THR A 71 19.19 -27.60 9.47
CA THR A 71 18.62 -28.64 10.34
C THR A 71 19.62 -29.08 11.41
N THR A 72 20.87 -29.32 11.03
CA THR A 72 21.95 -29.68 11.96
C THR A 72 22.21 -28.55 12.98
N GLY A 73 22.20 -27.30 12.53
CA GLY A 73 22.34 -26.13 13.41
C GLY A 73 21.21 -26.04 14.44
N MET A 74 19.96 -26.20 13.99
CA MET A 74 18.79 -26.18 14.87
C MET A 74 18.82 -27.31 15.91
N VAL A 75 19.24 -28.53 15.53
CA VAL A 75 19.43 -29.64 16.49
C VAL A 75 20.53 -29.31 17.52
N LYS A 76 21.64 -28.68 17.11
CA LYS A 76 22.69 -28.24 18.04
C LYS A 76 22.22 -27.15 19.01
N LEU A 77 21.21 -26.36 18.64
CA LEU A 77 20.53 -25.42 19.52
C LEU A 77 19.51 -26.07 20.46
N GLY A 78 19.25 -27.38 20.31
CA GLY A 78 18.35 -28.14 21.16
C GLY A 78 16.91 -28.25 20.65
N PHE A 79 16.63 -27.84 19.40
CA PHE A 79 15.31 -28.06 18.80
C PHE A 79 15.08 -29.54 18.48
N LEU A 80 13.85 -30.01 18.70
CA LEU A 80 13.40 -31.31 18.19
C LEU A 80 13.26 -31.23 16.67
N ILE A 81 13.67 -32.28 15.96
CA ILE A 81 13.64 -32.34 14.49
C ILE A 81 12.22 -32.06 13.97
N ASP A 82 11.20 -32.64 14.62
CA ASP A 82 9.79 -32.48 14.23
C ASP A 82 9.23 -31.06 14.45
N ASP A 83 9.92 -30.23 15.26
CA ASP A 83 9.52 -28.84 15.51
C ASP A 83 10.22 -27.84 14.57
N ILE A 84 11.29 -28.24 13.87
CA ILE A 84 12.02 -27.37 12.94
C ILE A 84 11.09 -26.83 11.83
N PRO A 85 10.27 -27.65 11.14
CA PRO A 85 9.34 -27.13 10.13
C PRO A 85 8.29 -26.19 10.72
N LYS A 86 7.86 -26.41 11.97
CA LYS A 86 6.90 -25.54 12.66
C LYS A 86 7.54 -24.19 12.97
N PHE A 87 8.79 -24.19 13.41
CA PHE A 87 9.58 -22.98 13.64
C PHE A 87 9.70 -22.15 12.35
N GLU A 88 9.99 -22.78 11.21
CA GLU A 88 10.03 -22.08 9.93
C GLU A 88 8.67 -21.48 9.56
N LYS A 89 7.59 -22.27 9.72
CA LYS A 89 6.24 -21.85 9.37
C LYS A 89 5.79 -20.63 10.16
N VAL A 90 6.01 -20.58 11.47
CA VAL A 90 5.59 -19.44 12.31
C VAL A 90 6.40 -18.17 12.06
N ARG A 91 7.55 -18.29 11.39
CA ARG A 91 8.44 -17.17 11.06
C ARG A 91 8.20 -16.61 9.66
N ARG A 92 7.45 -17.31 8.80
CA ARG A 92 7.04 -16.77 7.50
C ARG A 92 6.37 -15.41 7.71
N PHE A 93 6.66 -14.50 6.79
CA PHE A 93 6.05 -13.19 6.82
C PHE A 93 4.53 -13.36 6.69
N MET A 94 3.77 -12.67 7.53
CA MET A 94 2.32 -12.60 7.44
C MET A 94 1.91 -11.13 7.40
N PRO A 95 1.03 -10.72 6.47
CA PRO A 95 0.46 -9.38 6.46
C PRO A 95 -0.17 -9.05 7.82
N ASN A 96 0.05 -7.83 8.29
CA ASN A 96 -0.57 -7.37 9.53
C ASN A 96 -2.02 -6.92 9.28
N VAL A 97 -2.77 -6.62 10.34
CA VAL A 97 -4.19 -6.22 10.23
C VAL A 97 -4.39 -5.01 9.31
N ARG A 98 -3.47 -4.03 9.34
CA ARG A 98 -3.54 -2.86 8.46
C ARG A 98 -3.34 -3.25 7.00
N ASP A 99 -2.42 -4.16 6.71
CA ASP A 99 -2.20 -4.67 5.35
C ASP A 99 -3.47 -5.36 4.85
N LEU A 100 -4.10 -6.21 5.68
CA LEU A 100 -5.34 -6.91 5.32
C LEU A 100 -6.51 -5.95 5.05
N VAL A 101 -6.61 -4.85 5.81
CA VAL A 101 -7.61 -3.80 5.55
C VAL A 101 -7.31 -3.10 4.22
N VAL A 102 -6.06 -2.79 3.93
CA VAL A 102 -5.66 -2.20 2.64
C VAL A 102 -5.97 -3.16 1.49
N PHE A 103 -5.69 -4.46 1.65
CA PHE A 103 -5.99 -5.47 0.64
C PHE A 103 -7.48 -5.54 0.34
N SER A 104 -8.31 -5.49 1.38
CA SER A 104 -9.77 -5.45 1.23
C SER A 104 -10.20 -4.18 0.49
N ALA A 105 -9.65 -3.03 0.86
CA ALA A 105 -9.92 -1.72 0.26
C ALA A 105 -9.31 -1.51 -1.15
N LYS A 106 -8.53 -2.46 -1.64
CA LYS A 106 -7.88 -2.45 -2.95
C LYS A 106 -8.34 -3.61 -3.81
N GLU A 107 -9.48 -4.22 -3.46
CA GLU A 107 -10.12 -5.29 -4.21
C GLU A 107 -9.20 -6.51 -4.43
N VAL A 108 -8.20 -6.73 -3.56
CA VAL A 108 -7.18 -7.79 -3.70
C VAL A 108 -7.80 -9.20 -3.70
N PHE A 109 -8.92 -9.36 -3.01
CA PHE A 109 -9.64 -10.63 -2.85
C PHE A 109 -10.84 -10.77 -3.79
N GLU A 110 -11.14 -9.75 -4.60
CA GLU A 110 -12.32 -9.68 -5.45
C GLU A 110 -11.89 -9.98 -6.89
N GLU A 111 -11.95 -11.26 -7.30
CA GLU A 111 -11.41 -11.72 -8.57
C GLU A 111 -12.08 -11.06 -9.80
N ASP A 112 -13.35 -10.64 -9.69
CA ASP A 112 -14.02 -9.88 -10.74
C ASP A 112 -13.33 -8.54 -11.01
N MET A 113 -12.88 -7.87 -9.95
CA MET A 113 -12.14 -6.61 -10.06
C MET A 113 -10.69 -6.84 -10.47
N VAL A 114 -10.03 -7.87 -9.93
CA VAL A 114 -8.65 -8.24 -10.32
C VAL A 114 -8.56 -8.44 -11.83
N GLU A 115 -9.49 -9.18 -12.42
CA GLU A 115 -9.53 -9.41 -13.87
C GLU A 115 -9.92 -8.14 -14.64
N ALA A 116 -10.95 -7.40 -14.17
CA ALA A 116 -11.45 -6.24 -14.88
C ALA A 116 -10.44 -5.09 -14.99
N VAL A 117 -9.56 -4.90 -14.00
CA VAL A 117 -8.58 -3.81 -13.99
C VAL A 117 -7.12 -4.27 -14.05
N GLY A 118 -6.89 -5.57 -14.24
CA GLY A 118 -5.54 -6.13 -14.44
C GLY A 118 -4.65 -6.05 -13.20
N LEU A 119 -5.17 -6.29 -12.00
CA LEU A 119 -4.34 -6.16 -10.77
C LEU A 119 -3.20 -7.19 -10.69
N ASP A 120 -3.29 -8.28 -11.47
CA ASP A 120 -2.25 -9.31 -11.61
C ASP A 120 -1.25 -9.00 -12.73
N ASP A 121 -1.48 -7.95 -13.53
CA ASP A 121 -0.63 -7.64 -14.67
C ASP A 121 0.81 -7.40 -14.22
N GLU A 122 1.76 -7.84 -15.05
CA GLU A 122 3.21 -7.72 -14.83
C GLU A 122 3.74 -8.44 -13.57
N PHE A 123 2.92 -9.19 -12.84
CA PHE A 123 3.36 -9.93 -11.64
C PHE A 123 4.45 -10.96 -11.97
N GLU A 124 4.37 -11.60 -13.14
CA GLU A 124 5.35 -12.56 -13.64
C GLU A 124 6.74 -11.96 -13.91
N ASN A 125 6.84 -10.63 -14.00
CA ASN A 125 8.13 -9.94 -14.18
C ASN A 125 8.89 -9.77 -12.86
N LEU A 126 8.27 -10.07 -11.72
CA LEU A 126 8.90 -9.96 -10.41
C LEU A 126 9.94 -11.05 -10.18
N ASP A 127 11.09 -10.65 -9.63
CA ASP A 127 12.04 -11.58 -9.03
C ASP A 127 11.56 -11.98 -7.62
N LEU A 128 10.71 -13.01 -7.57
CA LEU A 128 10.17 -13.58 -6.33
C LEU A 128 11.26 -14.09 -5.37
N SER A 129 12.50 -14.28 -5.83
CA SER A 129 13.59 -14.71 -4.96
C SER A 129 13.89 -13.69 -3.86
N TRP A 130 13.70 -12.38 -4.10
CA TRP A 130 13.90 -11.36 -3.08
C TRP A 130 12.85 -11.40 -1.97
N PHE A 131 11.60 -11.72 -2.32
CA PHE A 131 10.51 -11.93 -1.37
C PHE A 131 10.77 -13.19 -0.52
N ALA A 132 11.18 -14.29 -1.17
CA ALA A 132 11.52 -15.53 -0.47
C ALA A 132 12.67 -15.35 0.56
N LYS A 133 13.67 -14.52 0.22
CA LYS A 133 14.82 -14.19 1.11
C LYS A 133 14.43 -13.50 2.41
N VAL A 134 13.25 -12.87 2.47
CA VAL A 134 12.69 -12.23 3.66
C VAL A 134 11.49 -12.99 4.23
N GLY A 135 11.22 -14.20 3.72
CA GLY A 135 10.19 -15.08 4.25
C GLY A 135 8.79 -14.83 3.70
N VAL A 136 8.64 -14.02 2.64
CA VAL A 136 7.39 -13.76 1.94
C VAL A 136 7.20 -14.84 0.86
N ASP A 137 6.05 -15.52 0.87
CA ASP A 137 5.68 -16.47 -0.19
C ASP A 137 5.05 -15.76 -1.39
N GLU A 138 4.89 -16.50 -2.49
CA GLU A 138 4.34 -15.97 -3.74
C GLU A 138 2.92 -15.44 -3.58
N GLU A 139 2.07 -16.14 -2.83
CA GLU A 139 0.69 -15.72 -2.59
C GLU A 139 0.64 -14.37 -1.85
N THR A 140 1.45 -14.22 -0.81
CA THR A 140 1.56 -12.96 -0.06
C THR A 140 2.15 -11.85 -0.92
N ALA A 141 3.20 -12.15 -1.71
CA ALA A 141 3.77 -11.19 -2.65
C ALA A 141 2.73 -10.70 -3.66
N LYS A 142 1.87 -11.61 -4.15
CA LYS A 142 0.77 -11.31 -5.06
C LYS A 142 -0.29 -10.42 -4.43
N MET A 143 -0.62 -10.61 -3.15
CA MET A 143 -1.54 -9.70 -2.44
C MET A 143 -0.98 -8.28 -2.35
N PHE A 144 0.30 -8.14 -2.00
CA PHE A 144 0.96 -6.83 -2.00
C PHE A 144 0.98 -6.22 -3.40
N TRP A 145 1.27 -7.02 -4.43
CA TRP A 145 1.22 -6.59 -5.82
C TRP A 145 -0.18 -6.08 -6.18
N ARG A 146 -1.24 -6.86 -5.99
CA ARG A 146 -2.60 -6.39 -6.30
C ARG A 146 -2.95 -5.06 -5.61
N SER A 147 -2.43 -4.81 -4.40
CA SER A 147 -2.65 -3.55 -3.67
C SER A 147 -1.74 -2.37 -4.05
N HIS A 148 -0.67 -2.59 -4.83
CA HIS A 148 0.39 -1.61 -5.04
C HIS A 148 0.04 -0.52 -6.05
N TRP A 149 -0.96 -0.76 -6.91
CA TRP A 149 -1.30 0.10 -8.02
C TRP A 149 -1.83 1.47 -7.58
N ASP A 150 -1.38 2.50 -8.29
CA ASP A 150 -1.97 3.84 -8.24
C ASP A 150 -3.11 3.94 -9.27
N HIS A 151 -4.23 4.50 -8.86
CA HIS A 151 -5.39 4.68 -9.74
C HIS A 151 -5.52 6.14 -10.18
N PRO A 152 -6.09 6.40 -11.38
CA PRO A 152 -6.32 7.75 -11.86
C PRO A 152 -7.17 8.56 -10.87
N SER A 153 -6.89 9.86 -10.75
CA SER A 153 -7.71 10.75 -9.92
C SER A 153 -9.08 11.03 -10.56
N TRP A 154 -10.04 11.51 -9.76
CA TRP A 154 -11.37 11.87 -10.24
C TRP A 154 -11.37 12.74 -11.50
N ILE A 155 -10.52 13.78 -11.55
CA ILE A 155 -10.42 14.69 -12.70
C ILE A 155 -10.03 13.93 -13.96
N ARG A 156 -9.07 12.99 -13.87
CA ARG A 156 -8.63 12.18 -15.00
C ARG A 156 -9.73 11.23 -15.46
N VAL A 157 -10.45 10.61 -14.52
CA VAL A 157 -11.56 9.71 -14.83
C VAL A 157 -12.73 10.44 -15.48
N SER A 158 -13.09 11.62 -14.97
CA SER A 158 -14.09 12.49 -15.58
C SER A 158 -13.70 12.86 -17.01
N ASP A 159 -12.45 13.26 -17.26
CA ASP A 159 -11.96 13.55 -18.62
C ASP A 159 -12.08 12.33 -19.54
N MET A 160 -11.70 11.13 -19.07
CA MET A 160 -11.81 9.89 -19.84
C MET A 160 -13.27 9.59 -20.19
N PHE A 161 -14.18 9.78 -19.23
CA PHE A 161 -15.61 9.58 -19.42
C PHE A 161 -16.18 10.55 -20.47
N HIS A 162 -15.89 11.85 -20.37
CA HIS A 162 -16.35 12.84 -21.35
C HIS A 162 -15.78 12.66 -22.76
N ARG A 163 -14.60 12.03 -22.86
CA ARG A 163 -14.00 11.66 -24.15
C ARG A 163 -14.57 10.37 -24.73
N GLY A 164 -15.49 9.70 -24.03
CA GLY A 164 -16.06 8.41 -24.43
C GLY A 164 -15.06 7.26 -24.40
N LEU A 165 -13.99 7.39 -23.61
CA LEU A 165 -12.97 6.34 -23.47
C LEU A 165 -13.36 5.27 -22.45
N ILE A 166 -14.26 5.62 -21.53
CA ILE A 166 -14.81 4.73 -20.51
C ILE A 166 -16.33 4.92 -20.43
N THR A 167 -17.01 3.88 -19.97
CA THR A 167 -18.46 3.85 -19.79
C THR A 167 -18.87 4.23 -18.35
N GLU A 168 -20.18 4.33 -18.10
CA GLU A 168 -20.68 4.51 -16.72
C GLU A 168 -20.39 3.28 -15.84
N ASP A 169 -20.44 2.07 -16.41
CA ASP A 169 -20.06 0.86 -15.67
C ASP A 169 -18.58 0.88 -15.26
N ASP A 170 -17.70 1.42 -16.11
CA ASP A 170 -16.29 1.60 -15.77
C ASP A 170 -16.10 2.64 -14.65
N LEU A 171 -16.92 3.69 -14.65
CA LEU A 171 -16.93 4.68 -13.57
C LEU A 171 -17.36 4.05 -12.24
N GLU A 172 -18.36 3.17 -12.25
CA GLU A 172 -18.80 2.42 -11.08
C GLU A 172 -17.74 1.48 -10.53
N ARG A 173 -17.05 0.75 -11.43
CA ARG A 173 -15.88 -0.05 -11.05
C ARG A 173 -14.78 0.81 -10.45
N TRP A 174 -14.50 1.96 -11.03
CA TRP A 174 -13.49 2.88 -10.49
C TRP A 174 -13.86 3.38 -9.09
N PHE A 175 -15.12 3.73 -8.83
CA PHE A 175 -15.56 4.13 -7.49
C PHE A 175 -15.38 3.04 -6.44
N ARG A 176 -15.57 1.76 -6.80
CA ARG A 176 -15.23 0.62 -5.93
C ARG A 176 -13.73 0.60 -5.66
N LEU A 177 -12.94 0.57 -6.73
CA LEU A 177 -11.48 0.44 -6.69
C LEU A 177 -10.76 1.52 -5.85
N VAL A 178 -11.29 2.75 -5.82
CA VAL A 178 -10.72 3.86 -5.02
C VAL A 178 -11.51 4.16 -3.74
N GLU A 179 -12.43 3.28 -3.35
CA GLU A 179 -13.16 3.34 -2.09
C GLU A 179 -14.04 4.58 -1.91
N PHE A 180 -14.67 5.08 -2.97
CA PHE A 180 -15.71 6.10 -2.82
C PHE A 180 -16.99 5.45 -2.26
N PRO A 181 -17.48 5.90 -1.08
CA PRO A 181 -18.69 5.36 -0.49
C PRO A 181 -19.89 5.51 -1.44
N PRO A 182 -20.79 4.51 -1.55
CA PRO A 182 -21.96 4.56 -2.42
C PRO A 182 -22.80 5.84 -2.28
N PHE A 183 -22.88 6.38 -1.06
CA PHE A 183 -23.57 7.63 -0.76
C PHE A 183 -23.14 8.81 -1.65
N TRP A 184 -21.85 8.90 -2.01
CA TRP A 184 -21.32 10.04 -2.77
C TRP A 184 -21.34 9.84 -4.28
N ARG A 185 -21.49 8.61 -4.77
CA ARG A 185 -21.27 8.27 -6.19
C ARG A 185 -22.21 9.03 -7.11
N GLU A 186 -23.50 9.06 -6.81
CA GLU A 186 -24.49 9.78 -7.61
C GLU A 186 -24.26 11.29 -7.59
N ALA A 187 -23.85 11.86 -6.46
CA ALA A 187 -23.50 13.27 -6.37
C ALA A 187 -22.24 13.60 -7.20
N LEU A 188 -21.25 12.71 -7.22
CA LEU A 188 -20.05 12.84 -8.03
C LEU A 188 -20.35 12.74 -9.53
N LYS A 189 -21.22 11.80 -9.93
CA LYS A 189 -21.71 11.74 -11.32
C LYS A 189 -22.42 13.01 -11.74
N GLY A 190 -23.23 13.59 -10.85
CA GLY A 190 -23.96 14.83 -11.12
C GLY A 190 -23.05 16.02 -11.46
N VAL A 191 -21.79 16.02 -10.98
CA VAL A 191 -20.81 17.08 -11.27
C VAL A 191 -19.88 16.77 -12.45
N LEU A 192 -20.09 15.65 -13.16
CA LEU A 192 -19.38 15.38 -14.42
C LEU A 192 -19.70 16.46 -15.46
N TYR A 193 -20.98 16.76 -15.63
CA TYR A 193 -21.41 17.66 -16.69
C TYR A 193 -21.25 19.13 -16.30
N THR A 194 -20.69 19.90 -17.22
CA THR A 194 -20.58 21.35 -17.04
C THR A 194 -21.96 21.99 -17.16
N LEU A 195 -22.26 22.94 -16.28
CA LEU A 195 -23.49 23.72 -16.31
C LEU A 195 -23.47 24.71 -17.48
N PRO A 196 -24.63 25.04 -18.08
CA PRO A 196 -24.72 26.11 -19.06
C PRO A 196 -24.15 27.42 -18.51
N THR A 197 -23.44 28.18 -19.37
CA THR A 197 -22.89 29.45 -18.92
C THR A 197 -24.01 30.46 -18.65
N ARG A 198 -23.74 31.49 -17.84
CA ARG A 198 -24.69 32.60 -17.62
C ARG A 198 -25.19 33.22 -18.92
N VAL A 199 -24.33 33.28 -19.94
CA VAL A 199 -24.66 33.83 -21.27
C VAL A 199 -25.63 32.90 -22.01
N ASP A 200 -25.40 31.60 -21.94
CA ASP A 200 -26.26 30.61 -22.60
C ASP A 200 -27.61 30.49 -21.89
N LEU A 201 -27.64 30.55 -20.56
CA LEU A 201 -28.89 30.60 -19.78
C LEU A 201 -29.74 31.82 -20.14
N ARG A 202 -29.13 33.00 -20.29
CA ARG A 202 -29.85 34.18 -20.78
C ARG A 202 -30.41 33.95 -22.18
N ARG A 203 -29.63 33.38 -23.09
CA ARG A 203 -30.10 33.07 -24.46
C ARG A 203 -31.24 32.05 -24.46
N PHE A 204 -31.21 31.08 -23.56
CA PHE A 204 -32.32 30.13 -23.40
C PHE A 204 -33.61 30.87 -23.02
N TYR A 205 -33.54 31.84 -22.12
CA TYR A 205 -34.67 32.69 -21.79
C TYR A 205 -35.11 33.57 -22.97
N ASP A 206 -34.18 34.27 -23.61
CA ASP A 206 -34.46 35.16 -24.76
C ASP A 206 -35.16 34.41 -25.91
N PHE A 207 -34.85 33.13 -26.10
CA PHE A 207 -35.46 32.26 -27.10
C PHE A 207 -36.70 31.50 -26.61
N GLY A 208 -37.15 31.74 -25.37
CA GLY A 208 -38.32 31.07 -24.79
C GLY A 208 -38.14 29.57 -24.54
N ILE A 209 -36.89 29.10 -24.42
CA ILE A 209 -36.55 27.71 -24.07
C ILE A 209 -36.81 27.45 -22.59
N ILE A 210 -36.56 28.46 -21.74
CA ILE A 210 -36.81 28.42 -20.29
C ILE A 210 -37.59 29.67 -19.85
N ASP A 211 -38.32 29.55 -18.75
CA ASP A 211 -39.03 30.65 -18.09
C ASP A 211 -38.16 31.36 -17.03
N TYR A 212 -38.71 32.40 -16.40
CA TYR A 212 -38.00 33.20 -15.40
C TYR A 212 -37.63 32.37 -14.16
N GLU A 213 -38.57 31.56 -13.68
CA GLU A 213 -38.40 30.70 -12.52
C GLU A 213 -37.29 29.67 -12.74
N THR A 214 -37.26 29.05 -13.92
CA THR A 214 -36.20 28.14 -14.33
C THR A 214 -34.87 28.86 -14.47
N LEU A 215 -34.85 30.07 -15.05
CA LEU A 215 -33.63 30.88 -15.15
C LEU A 215 -33.02 31.20 -13.77
N VAL A 216 -33.85 31.57 -12.78
CA VAL A 216 -33.39 31.80 -11.40
C VAL A 216 -32.85 30.50 -10.79
N ALA A 217 -33.55 29.38 -10.97
CA ALA A 217 -33.12 28.08 -10.46
C ALA A 217 -31.77 27.64 -11.05
N GLU A 218 -31.58 27.77 -12.36
CA GLU A 218 -30.33 27.43 -13.05
C GLU A 218 -29.16 28.32 -12.60
N TYR A 219 -29.39 29.61 -12.37
CA TYR A 219 -28.37 30.46 -11.76
C TYR A 219 -27.99 30.00 -10.34
N ARG A 220 -28.93 29.52 -9.54
CA ARG A 220 -28.61 28.95 -8.23
C ARG A 220 -27.80 27.66 -8.32
N ILE A 221 -28.15 26.79 -9.27
CA ILE A 221 -27.38 25.55 -9.55
C ILE A 221 -25.95 25.91 -9.98
N ALA A 222 -25.78 26.97 -10.78
CA ALA A 222 -24.47 27.52 -11.15
C ALA A 222 -23.69 28.18 -9.99
N GLY A 223 -24.26 28.24 -8.79
CA GLY A 223 -23.60 28.69 -7.56
C GLY A 223 -23.90 30.14 -7.16
N TYR A 224 -24.82 30.83 -7.84
CA TYR A 224 -25.24 32.16 -7.41
C TYR A 224 -26.15 32.09 -6.19
N THR A 225 -26.03 33.08 -5.28
CA THR A 225 -27.00 33.24 -4.18
C THR A 225 -28.39 33.55 -4.72
N GLU A 226 -29.45 33.24 -3.97
CA GLU A 226 -30.84 33.57 -4.35
C GLU A 226 -30.97 35.01 -4.87
N GLN A 227 -30.46 35.97 -4.10
CA GLN A 227 -30.51 37.39 -4.45
C GLN A 227 -29.81 37.70 -5.77
N ASN A 228 -28.64 37.11 -6.02
CA ASN A 228 -27.90 37.36 -7.26
C ASN A 228 -28.54 36.63 -8.45
N ALA A 229 -29.09 35.43 -8.23
CA ALA A 229 -29.84 34.70 -9.24
C ALA A 229 -31.06 35.51 -9.71
N SER A 230 -31.88 36.05 -8.80
CA SER A 230 -33.02 36.91 -9.15
C SER A 230 -32.58 38.16 -9.91
N ARG A 231 -31.52 38.84 -9.45
CA ARG A 231 -31.00 40.04 -10.14
C ARG A 231 -30.48 39.75 -11.55
N LEU A 232 -29.84 38.62 -11.75
CA LEU A 232 -29.37 38.19 -13.07
C LEU A 232 -30.54 37.82 -13.99
N ALA A 233 -31.60 37.23 -13.44
CA ALA A 233 -32.81 36.95 -14.19
C ALA A 233 -33.55 38.25 -14.57
N ASP A 234 -33.69 39.20 -13.65
CA ASP A 234 -34.29 40.52 -13.93
C ASP A 234 -33.52 41.26 -15.03
N LEU A 235 -32.19 41.19 -15.00
CA LEU A 235 -31.34 41.75 -16.05
C LEU A 235 -31.60 41.07 -17.41
N ALA A 236 -31.71 39.74 -17.43
CA ALA A 236 -32.03 38.99 -18.65
C ALA A 236 -33.41 39.39 -19.23
N VAL A 237 -34.43 39.53 -18.38
CA VAL A 237 -35.77 39.99 -18.79
C VAL A 237 -35.72 41.38 -19.39
N HIS A 238 -34.98 42.29 -18.76
CA HIS A 238 -34.81 43.65 -19.26
C HIS A 238 -34.09 43.67 -20.61
N ASP A 239 -33.00 42.92 -20.75
CA ASP A 239 -32.25 42.79 -22.01
C ASP A 239 -33.15 42.25 -23.15
N ALA A 240 -33.94 41.19 -22.88
CA ALA A 240 -34.87 40.61 -23.84
C ALA A 240 -35.92 41.63 -24.32
N ALA A 241 -36.53 42.37 -23.38
CA ALA A 241 -37.54 43.38 -23.69
C ALA A 241 -36.98 44.58 -24.47
N VAL A 242 -35.71 44.95 -24.25
CA VAL A 242 -35.03 45.98 -25.05
C VAL A 242 -34.79 45.47 -26.47
N ASN A 243 -34.29 44.24 -26.61
CA ASN A 243 -34.03 43.64 -27.91
C ASN A 243 -35.30 43.51 -28.77
N GLU A 244 -36.43 43.08 -28.20
CA GLU A 244 -37.72 43.02 -28.92
C GLU A 244 -38.16 44.40 -29.46
N LYS A 245 -38.00 45.46 -28.67
CA LYS A 245 -38.35 46.82 -29.07
C LYS A 245 -37.46 47.33 -30.20
N ASP A 246 -36.17 47.08 -30.14
CA ASP A 246 -35.22 47.48 -31.19
C ASP A 246 -35.46 46.73 -32.51
N VAL A 247 -35.77 45.43 -32.45
CA VAL A 247 -36.15 44.64 -33.63
C VAL A 247 -37.43 45.19 -34.25
N THR A 248 -38.46 45.46 -33.44
CA THR A 248 -39.74 46.02 -33.91
C THR A 248 -39.55 47.38 -34.58
N ARG A 249 -38.74 48.26 -33.99
CA ARG A 249 -38.41 49.58 -34.55
C ARG A 249 -37.67 49.47 -35.89
N THR A 250 -36.71 48.55 -35.98
CA THR A 250 -35.92 48.34 -37.21
C THR A 250 -36.78 47.81 -38.37
N ILE A 251 -37.80 46.98 -38.07
CA ILE A 251 -38.75 46.49 -39.08
C ILE A 251 -39.64 47.64 -39.58
N ILE A 252 -40.10 48.52 -38.69
CA ILE A 252 -40.92 49.69 -39.05
C ILE A 252 -40.11 50.70 -39.89
N GLU A 253 -38.82 50.90 -39.61
CA GLU A 253 -37.98 51.85 -40.36
C GLU A 253 -37.52 51.33 -41.75
N LYS A 254 -37.70 50.02 -42.04
CA LYS A 254 -37.32 49.39 -43.32
C LYS A 254 -38.49 48.97 -44.21
N GLY A 255 -39.74 49.09 -43.73
CA GLY A 255 -40.97 48.85 -44.50
C GLY A 255 -41.53 50.14 -45.10
#